data_AF-A0A5M8Q0C6-F1
#
_entry.id   AF-A0A5M8Q0C6-F1
#
_cell.length_a   1.000
_cell.length_b   1.000
_cell.length_c   1.000
_cell.angle_alpha   90.00
_cell.angle_beta   90.00
_cell.angle_gamma   90.00
#
_symmetry.space_group_name_H-M   'P 1'
#
loop_
_entity.id
_entity.type
_entity.pdbx_description
1 polymer ?
#
loop_
_entity_poly.entity_id
_entity_poly.type
_entity_poly.pdbx_seq_one_letter_code
_entity_poly.pdbx_strand_id
1 'polypeptide(L)'
;MMESLRDWLLARPVNKQSEGGIQRITAWKSDLNQPTPESKRPQSMPRTFKATSRRHRIIFMSNSGRTAVSAQSSVENLSESSGNVVGLTGRIEQAHDQGGLVSDADTEDLFPRKPPMSAGRDRPPVPDLYTCPPPIRDGLVTETSDLQDETVQECLPYLSGAVDPSKGPFDFNPHGLPPLEREKHVAFLHNVLGTLPAAYVGYDASRPWILYWALTGLYLLGQDISQYQERTIQTLSPMQNTSGGFGAGHGQTSHCAASYAAVLSLAIVGGNDALDTIDRRSLWRWLGELKRGDGGFQVCLGGEADVRGAYCSMVMISLLDLPLELPPDVPARESGCESFVSGLPEYLSRCQTFEGGISGAPDTEAHGAYAFCALACLSILGPPHEYIPKYLDMPLILSWLSARQYAPEGGFAGRTNKLIDGCYSWWVGGCWPLLEAALNGPQISENPTTPITGSLYSREGLVRYILCCCQSERGGLRDKPSKYADAYHTCYTLAGLSSAQHYHYVKDAAAGQAVESIDSVFRWASSRAIPIGGGEAEEEVYDEYDRVHALHPIFAIPPAAVDRSRLWYRQKGAF
;
A
#
# COMPACT_ATOMS: atom_id res chain seq x y z
N MET A 1 -13.40 13.22 2.19
CA MET A 1 -12.23 13.98 1.69
C MET A 1 -11.28 14.41 2.82
N MET A 2 -11.77 14.75 4.03
CA MET A 2 -10.93 15.29 5.14
C MET A 2 -10.60 14.32 6.29
N GLU A 3 -11.02 13.05 6.29
CA GLU A 3 -10.74 12.13 7.42
C GLU A 3 -9.54 11.21 7.17
N SER A 4 -9.47 10.48 6.04
CA SER A 4 -8.38 9.51 5.81
C SER A 4 -6.99 10.13 5.70
N LEU A 5 -6.85 11.31 5.08
CA LEU A 5 -5.57 12.03 5.03
C LEU A 5 -5.23 12.75 6.35
N ARG A 6 -6.26 13.13 7.12
CA ARG A 6 -6.09 13.82 8.41
C ARG A 6 -5.63 12.84 9.49
N ASP A 7 -6.10 11.60 9.45
CA ASP A 7 -5.55 10.52 10.28
C ASP A 7 -4.12 10.16 9.85
N TRP A 8 -3.79 10.35 8.57
CA TRP A 8 -2.47 10.07 8.01
C TRP A 8 -1.43 11.20 8.18
N LEU A 9 -1.85 12.47 8.39
CA LEU A 9 -0.94 13.63 8.54
C LEU A 9 -1.10 14.40 9.86
N LEU A 10 -2.20 14.22 10.59
CA LEU A 10 -2.56 15.03 11.76
C LEU A 10 -3.10 14.17 12.90
N ALA A 11 -2.28 13.24 13.40
CA ALA A 11 -2.55 12.60 14.68
C ALA A 11 -2.25 13.61 15.81
N ARG A 12 -3.26 14.38 16.24
CA ARG A 12 -3.13 15.24 17.43
C ARG A 12 -3.22 14.41 18.72
N PRO A 13 -2.40 14.68 19.75
CA PRO A 13 -2.57 14.07 21.05
C PRO A 13 -3.86 14.56 21.72
N VAL A 14 -4.63 13.63 22.30
CA VAL A 14 -5.78 13.95 23.15
C VAL A 14 -5.25 14.48 24.50
N ASN A 15 -5.07 15.79 24.62
CA ASN A 15 -4.87 16.45 25.90
C ASN A 15 -6.20 17.04 26.39
N LYS A 16 -6.85 16.36 27.34
CA LYS A 16 -7.92 16.95 28.14
C LYS A 16 -7.29 17.82 29.23
N GLN A 17 -7.26 19.13 29.01
CA GLN A 17 -7.25 20.11 30.10
C GLN A 17 -8.35 21.14 29.83
N SER A 18 -9.42 21.05 30.62
CA SER A 18 -10.38 22.13 30.80
C SER A 18 -10.11 22.74 32.18
N GLU A 19 -9.65 23.99 32.19
CA GLU A 19 -9.64 24.83 33.39
C GLU A 19 -11.05 25.38 33.66
N GLY A 20 -11.44 25.44 34.94
CA GLY A 20 -12.51 26.30 35.44
C GLY A 20 -13.44 25.65 36.46
N GLY A 21 -13.25 25.96 37.75
CA GLY A 21 -14.29 25.75 38.77
C GLY A 21 -13.80 25.44 40.18
N ILE A 22 -13.50 26.49 40.95
CA ILE A 22 -13.15 26.48 42.37
C ILE A 22 -14.41 26.18 43.22
N GLN A 23 -14.34 25.28 44.22
CA GLN A 23 -14.65 25.53 45.65
C GLN A 23 -14.85 24.26 46.52
N ARG A 24 -14.06 24.23 47.63
CA ARG A 24 -14.31 23.68 48.99
C ARG A 24 -14.34 22.15 49.20
N ILE A 25 -13.84 21.55 50.29
CA ILE A 25 -13.09 21.92 51.52
C ILE A 25 -12.64 20.57 52.16
N THR A 26 -11.38 20.48 52.65
CA THR A 26 -10.78 19.70 53.80
C THR A 26 -11.36 18.32 54.22
N ALA A 27 -10.67 17.31 54.75
CA ALA A 27 -9.34 16.99 55.31
C ALA A 27 -9.28 15.43 55.36
N TRP A 28 -8.15 14.73 55.41
CA TRP A 28 -7.33 14.48 56.62
C TRP A 28 -6.10 13.66 56.21
N LYS A 29 -4.99 13.87 56.93
CA LYS A 29 -3.66 13.33 56.66
C LYS A 29 -3.47 11.90 57.18
N SER A 30 -2.55 11.19 56.51
CA SER A 30 -1.42 10.38 57.01
C SER A 30 -1.63 9.32 58.10
N ASP A 31 -1.22 8.09 57.79
CA ASP A 31 -0.09 7.36 58.41
C ASP A 31 -0.31 5.85 58.27
N LEU A 32 0.67 5.13 57.72
CA LEU A 32 1.42 4.07 58.41
C LEU A 32 2.33 3.32 57.41
N ASN A 33 3.62 3.57 57.57
CA ASN A 33 4.73 2.74 57.10
C ASN A 33 5.06 1.71 58.20
N GLN A 34 5.55 0.52 57.78
CA GLN A 34 6.40 -0.48 58.50
C GLN A 34 5.83 -1.93 58.71
N PRO A 35 6.71 -2.97 58.74
CA PRO A 35 6.59 -4.17 57.87
C PRO A 35 6.56 -5.59 58.54
N THR A 36 6.52 -6.62 57.68
CA THR A 36 6.85 -8.10 57.81
C THR A 36 5.74 -9.07 58.29
N PRO A 37 5.79 -10.43 58.07
CA PRO A 37 6.87 -11.30 57.53
C PRO A 37 6.48 -12.40 56.50
N GLU A 38 7.50 -13.15 56.05
CA GLU A 38 7.53 -14.31 55.13
C GLU A 38 6.58 -15.49 55.46
N SER A 39 6.08 -16.18 54.42
CA SER A 39 6.00 -17.65 54.43
C SER A 39 5.82 -18.33 53.05
N LYS A 40 6.81 -19.15 52.70
CA LYS A 40 6.78 -20.50 52.06
C LYS A 40 6.08 -20.73 50.69
N ARG A 41 6.91 -21.12 49.71
CA ARG A 41 6.56 -21.82 48.44
C ARG A 41 5.90 -23.19 48.67
N PRO A 42 5.07 -23.66 47.73
CA PRO A 42 4.96 -25.08 47.39
C PRO A 42 5.44 -25.41 45.97
N GLN A 43 5.87 -26.67 45.83
CA GLN A 43 6.55 -27.30 44.70
C GLN A 43 5.65 -27.64 43.52
N SER A 44 6.30 -27.81 42.36
CA SER A 44 5.82 -28.29 41.06
C SER A 44 5.36 -29.75 41.05
N MET A 45 4.32 -30.06 40.25
CA MET A 45 4.06 -31.38 39.66
C MET A 45 3.32 -31.20 38.30
N PRO A 46 3.53 -32.09 37.32
CA PRO A 46 3.18 -31.88 35.91
C PRO A 46 1.76 -32.34 35.58
N ARG A 47 1.09 -31.65 34.62
CA ARG A 47 -0.15 -32.15 34.01
C ARG A 47 0.05 -32.38 32.51
N THR A 48 0.08 -33.65 32.15
CA THR A 48 -0.11 -34.15 30.78
C THR A 48 -1.60 -34.11 30.44
N PHE A 49 -1.97 -33.44 29.35
CA PHE A 49 -3.30 -33.57 28.75
C PHE A 49 -3.18 -34.32 27.43
N LYS A 50 -3.79 -35.51 27.37
CA LYS A 50 -4.01 -36.27 26.13
C LYS A 50 -5.22 -35.67 25.41
N ALA A 51 -5.02 -35.16 24.19
CA ALA A 51 -6.11 -34.79 23.29
C ALA A 51 -6.60 -36.04 22.55
N THR A 52 -7.88 -36.37 22.68
CA THR A 52 -8.56 -37.40 21.89
C THR A 52 -9.21 -36.76 20.66
N SER A 53 -8.74 -37.14 19.48
CA SER A 53 -9.32 -36.76 18.19
C SER A 53 -10.56 -37.61 17.90
N ARG A 54 -11.73 -36.98 17.71
CA ARG A 54 -12.91 -37.58 17.08
C ARG A 54 -13.20 -36.85 15.78
N ARG A 55 -12.80 -37.45 14.66
CA ARG A 55 -13.18 -37.02 13.30
C ARG A 55 -14.63 -37.44 13.02
N HIS A 56 -15.50 -36.50 12.69
CA HIS A 56 -16.80 -36.79 12.06
C HIS A 56 -16.68 -36.52 10.55
N ARG A 57 -16.95 -37.55 9.75
CA ARG A 57 -17.13 -37.47 8.30
C ARG A 57 -18.59 -37.09 8.02
N ILE A 58 -18.81 -36.01 7.27
CA ILE A 58 -20.12 -35.67 6.72
C ILE A 58 -20.11 -36.05 5.23
N ILE A 59 -21.09 -36.85 4.82
CA ILE A 59 -21.33 -37.27 3.44
C ILE A 59 -22.51 -36.43 2.94
N PHE A 60 -22.34 -35.69 1.84
CA PHE A 60 -23.44 -35.01 1.17
C PHE A 60 -24.04 -35.92 0.09
N MET A 61 -25.34 -36.16 0.18
CA MET A 61 -26.14 -36.80 -0.89
C MET A 61 -26.80 -35.69 -1.72
N SER A 62 -26.63 -35.74 -3.04
CA SER A 62 -27.31 -34.86 -3.99
C SER A 62 -28.74 -35.35 -4.23
N ASN A 63 -29.69 -34.42 -4.35
CA ASN A 63 -31.02 -34.69 -4.86
C ASN A 63 -31.31 -33.74 -6.01
N SER A 64 -31.62 -34.33 -7.16
CA SER A 64 -31.95 -33.70 -8.43
C SER A 64 -33.48 -33.65 -8.63
N GLY A 65 -33.92 -32.64 -9.39
CA GLY A 65 -35.31 -32.46 -9.84
C GLY A 65 -35.98 -31.22 -9.21
N ARG A 66 -36.74 -30.39 -9.91
CA ARG A 66 -37.43 -30.53 -11.20
C ARG A 66 -37.59 -29.15 -11.84
N THR A 67 -37.56 -29.16 -13.17
CA THR A 67 -37.94 -28.09 -14.08
C THR A 67 -39.42 -27.75 -13.98
N ALA A 68 -39.76 -26.46 -14.05
CA ALA A 68 -41.09 -25.97 -14.34
C ALA A 68 -41.03 -24.92 -15.47
N VAL A 69 -41.86 -25.16 -16.47
CA VAL A 69 -42.04 -24.42 -17.72
C VAL A 69 -42.75 -23.09 -17.45
N SER A 70 -42.31 -22.00 -18.09
CA SER A 70 -43.11 -20.78 -18.23
C SER A 70 -43.32 -20.49 -19.71
N ALA A 71 -44.58 -20.25 -20.07
CA ALA A 71 -45.04 -19.80 -21.38
C ALA A 71 -45.46 -18.34 -21.27
N GLN A 72 -45.12 -17.52 -22.27
CA GLN A 72 -45.81 -16.32 -22.76
C GLN A 72 -44.93 -15.69 -23.87
N SER A 73 -45.31 -15.78 -25.14
CA SER A 73 -46.21 -14.88 -25.90
C SER A 73 -45.59 -13.52 -26.25
N SER A 74 -45.06 -13.47 -27.47
CA SER A 74 -45.33 -12.47 -28.52
C SER A 74 -45.61 -11.01 -28.13
N VAL A 75 -44.72 -10.11 -28.56
CA VAL A 75 -45.10 -8.81 -29.16
C VAL A 75 -44.07 -8.47 -30.25
N GLU A 76 -44.54 -8.43 -31.50
CA GLU A 76 -43.90 -7.75 -32.63
C GLU A 76 -44.06 -6.24 -32.50
N ASN A 77 -43.06 -5.46 -32.90
CA ASN A 77 -43.18 -4.17 -33.61
C ASN A 77 -41.77 -3.71 -34.01
N LEU A 78 -41.48 -3.76 -35.31
CA LEU A 78 -41.65 -2.70 -36.30
C LEU A 78 -40.47 -1.72 -36.33
N SER A 79 -39.78 -1.84 -37.47
CA SER A 79 -38.70 -1.04 -38.02
C SER A 79 -39.06 0.42 -38.22
N GLU A 80 -38.11 1.32 -37.93
CA GLU A 80 -37.99 2.58 -38.64
C GLU A 80 -36.55 2.82 -39.10
N SER A 81 -36.45 3.07 -40.40
CA SER A 81 -35.26 3.38 -41.17
C SER A 81 -34.95 4.88 -41.10
N SER A 82 -33.68 5.23 -40.94
CA SER A 82 -33.06 6.53 -41.27
C SER A 82 -31.55 6.29 -41.20
N GLY A 83 -30.68 6.63 -42.12
CA GLY A 83 -30.68 7.59 -43.22
C GLY A 83 -29.20 7.94 -43.41
N ASN A 84 -28.64 7.59 -44.57
CA ASN A 84 -27.22 7.77 -44.90
C ASN A 84 -26.77 9.23 -44.78
N VAL A 85 -25.59 9.46 -44.20
CA VAL A 85 -24.76 10.64 -44.48
C VAL A 85 -23.33 10.16 -44.76
N VAL A 86 -22.85 10.52 -45.93
CA VAL A 86 -21.54 10.21 -46.51
C VAL A 86 -20.62 11.43 -46.38
N GLY A 87 -19.33 11.18 -46.16
CA GLY A 87 -18.22 12.07 -46.51
C GLY A 87 -17.39 12.52 -45.30
N LEU A 88 -16.07 12.57 -45.32
CA LEU A 88 -15.08 12.44 -46.41
C LEU A 88 -13.73 12.14 -45.75
N THR A 89 -12.98 11.21 -46.32
CA THR A 89 -11.60 10.89 -45.96
C THR A 89 -10.63 11.82 -46.69
N GLY A 90 -9.66 12.38 -45.96
CA GLY A 90 -8.52 13.10 -46.53
C GLY A 90 -7.21 12.45 -46.07
N ARG A 91 -6.52 11.77 -46.98
CA ARG A 91 -5.12 11.34 -46.84
C ARG A 91 -4.21 12.47 -47.35
N ILE A 92 -3.13 12.74 -46.63
CA ILE A 92 -1.95 13.43 -47.16
C ILE A 92 -0.74 12.56 -46.82
N GLU A 93 -0.06 12.10 -47.87
CA GLU A 93 1.27 11.47 -47.84
C GLU A 93 2.35 12.55 -47.98
N GLN A 94 3.50 12.35 -47.33
CA GLN A 94 4.88 12.74 -47.68
C GLN A 94 5.72 12.74 -46.38
N ALA A 95 7.01 12.43 -46.32
CA ALA A 95 7.99 11.83 -47.22
C ALA A 95 9.19 11.46 -46.30
N HIS A 96 9.85 10.34 -46.57
CA HIS A 96 11.08 9.94 -45.88
C HIS A 96 12.27 10.75 -46.40
N ASP A 97 13.10 11.25 -45.49
CA ASP A 97 14.52 11.50 -45.77
C ASP A 97 15.37 10.99 -44.59
N GLN A 98 16.45 10.28 -44.91
CA GLN A 98 17.28 9.51 -43.98
C GLN A 98 18.55 10.27 -43.61
N GLY A 99 18.85 10.33 -42.31
CA GLY A 99 20.17 10.68 -41.77
C GLY A 99 20.36 9.95 -40.44
N GLY A 100 21.04 8.81 -40.46
CA GLY A 100 21.09 7.86 -39.35
C GLY A 100 22.06 8.22 -38.24
N LEU A 101 21.72 7.81 -37.01
CA LEU A 101 22.63 7.50 -35.91
C LEU A 101 21.92 6.50 -34.97
N VAL A 102 22.57 5.34 -34.80
CA VAL A 102 22.54 4.37 -33.68
C VAL A 102 21.18 3.79 -33.23
N SER A 103 21.05 2.48 -33.37
CA SER A 103 19.87 1.67 -33.04
C SER A 103 19.69 1.47 -31.52
N ASP A 104 18.67 2.11 -30.95
CA ASP A 104 17.97 1.60 -29.77
C ASP A 104 16.83 0.69 -30.23
N ALA A 105 17.14 -0.58 -30.41
CA ALA A 105 16.13 -1.63 -30.44
C ALA A 105 15.79 -1.97 -28.99
N ASP A 106 14.62 -1.50 -28.53
CA ASP A 106 13.73 -2.10 -27.51
C ASP A 106 12.76 -1.04 -26.94
N THR A 107 12.06 -0.32 -27.81
CA THR A 107 10.77 0.30 -27.44
C THR A 107 9.66 -0.47 -28.12
N GLU A 108 9.41 -1.69 -27.65
CA GLU A 108 8.12 -2.32 -27.91
C GLU A 108 7.04 -1.51 -27.18
N ASP A 109 5.95 -1.26 -27.88
CA ASP A 109 4.70 -0.69 -27.37
C ASP A 109 4.21 -1.62 -26.23
N LEU A 110 4.61 -1.32 -24.99
CA LEU A 110 4.59 -2.23 -23.83
C LEU A 110 3.19 -2.68 -23.37
N PHE A 111 2.12 -2.14 -23.99
CA PHE A 111 0.75 -2.52 -23.68
C PHE A 111 -0.04 -2.76 -24.97
N PRO A 112 -0.64 -3.95 -25.14
CA PRO A 112 -1.45 -4.25 -26.31
C PRO A 112 -2.64 -3.30 -26.41
N ARG A 113 -2.99 -2.89 -27.63
CA ARG A 113 -4.22 -2.13 -27.89
C ARG A 113 -5.45 -2.98 -27.52
N LYS A 114 -6.52 -2.33 -27.02
CA LYS A 114 -7.81 -2.96 -26.68
C LYS A 114 -8.19 -4.01 -27.75
N PRO A 115 -8.32 -5.31 -27.41
CA PRO A 115 -8.58 -6.34 -28.41
C PRO A 115 -9.97 -6.18 -29.07
N PRO A 116 -10.14 -6.60 -30.34
CA PRO A 116 -11.43 -6.60 -31.00
C PRO A 116 -12.37 -7.66 -30.38
N MET A 117 -13.64 -7.27 -30.22
CA MET A 117 -14.63 -7.94 -29.38
C MET A 117 -15.22 -9.19 -30.05
N SER A 118 -15.32 -10.32 -29.33
CA SER A 118 -15.95 -11.55 -29.83
C SER A 118 -17.47 -11.49 -29.68
N ALA A 119 -18.24 -11.85 -30.71
CA ALA A 119 -19.71 -11.83 -30.67
C ALA A 119 -20.30 -13.06 -29.95
N GLY A 120 -21.18 -12.80 -28.98
CA GLY A 120 -22.17 -13.75 -28.46
C GLY A 120 -21.82 -14.49 -27.15
N ARG A 121 -22.08 -13.87 -25.99
CA ARG A 121 -22.28 -14.55 -24.69
C ARG A 121 -23.23 -13.74 -23.80
N ASP A 122 -24.03 -14.44 -22.99
CA ASP A 122 -24.68 -13.87 -21.78
C ASP A 122 -23.59 -13.30 -20.84
N ARG A 123 -23.95 -12.37 -19.94
CA ARG A 123 -22.99 -11.78 -19.00
C ARG A 123 -22.22 -12.88 -18.25
N PRO A 124 -20.88 -12.80 -18.18
CA PRO A 124 -20.08 -13.83 -17.51
C PRO A 124 -20.47 -13.96 -16.03
N PRO A 125 -20.54 -15.19 -15.48
CA PRO A 125 -20.98 -15.41 -14.12
C PRO A 125 -19.94 -14.87 -13.14
N VAL A 126 -20.31 -13.86 -12.35
CA VAL A 126 -19.54 -13.39 -11.19
C VAL A 126 -19.84 -14.33 -10.01
N PRO A 127 -18.84 -14.83 -9.27
CA PRO A 127 -19.07 -15.71 -8.12
C PRO A 127 -20.01 -15.09 -7.08
N ASP A 128 -20.89 -15.92 -6.49
CA ASP A 128 -21.86 -15.50 -5.47
C ASP A 128 -21.22 -14.76 -4.28
N LEU A 129 -19.96 -15.09 -3.99
CA LEU A 129 -19.15 -14.42 -2.97
C LEU A 129 -19.08 -12.89 -3.16
N TYR A 130 -19.14 -12.41 -4.40
CA TYR A 130 -19.03 -10.98 -4.76
C TYR A 130 -20.38 -10.37 -5.20
N THR A 131 -21.46 -11.14 -5.19
CA THR A 131 -22.81 -10.68 -5.61
C THR A 131 -23.85 -10.76 -4.50
N CYS A 132 -23.50 -11.35 -3.35
CA CYS A 132 -24.39 -11.51 -2.21
C CYS A 132 -23.75 -10.99 -0.90
N PRO A 133 -24.54 -10.42 0.03
CA PRO A 133 -24.05 -10.12 1.38
C PRO A 133 -23.61 -11.38 2.14
N PRO A 134 -22.79 -11.24 3.20
CA PRO A 134 -22.42 -12.37 4.06
C PRO A 134 -23.65 -13.08 4.65
N PRO A 135 -23.61 -14.42 4.76
CA PRO A 135 -24.77 -15.19 5.23
C PRO A 135 -25.05 -15.01 6.72
N ILE A 136 -24.03 -14.66 7.52
CA ILE A 136 -24.18 -14.41 8.96
C ILE A 136 -24.44 -12.92 9.15
N ARG A 137 -25.60 -12.60 9.74
CA ARG A 137 -25.99 -11.25 10.10
C ARG A 137 -26.48 -11.25 11.55
N ASP A 138 -25.83 -10.44 12.38
CA ASP A 138 -26.24 -10.28 13.76
C ASP A 138 -27.57 -9.53 13.86
N GLY A 139 -28.38 -9.86 14.87
CA GLY A 139 -29.62 -9.14 15.15
C GLY A 139 -29.43 -7.79 15.84
N LEU A 140 -28.22 -7.50 16.34
CA LEU A 140 -27.88 -6.23 16.97
C LEU A 140 -27.48 -5.21 15.91
N VAL A 141 -28.21 -4.10 15.86
CA VAL A 141 -27.93 -2.99 14.95
C VAL A 141 -27.19 -1.87 15.69
N THR A 142 -26.14 -1.37 15.08
CA THR A 142 -25.26 -0.30 15.56
C THR A 142 -24.85 0.59 14.39
N GLU A 143 -24.27 1.75 14.68
CA GLU A 143 -23.66 2.61 13.64
C GLU A 143 -22.65 1.83 12.77
N THR A 144 -21.86 0.93 13.35
CA THR A 144 -20.93 0.08 12.61
C THR A 144 -21.63 -0.84 11.62
N SER A 145 -22.70 -1.53 12.03
CA SER A 145 -23.42 -2.44 11.14
C SER A 145 -24.18 -1.67 10.05
N ASP A 146 -24.76 -0.52 10.38
CA ASP A 146 -25.47 0.32 9.42
C ASP A 146 -24.51 0.83 8.33
N LEU A 147 -23.36 1.38 8.71
CA LEU A 147 -22.36 1.85 7.75
C LEU A 147 -21.78 0.71 6.91
N GLN A 148 -21.59 -0.47 7.50
CA GLN A 148 -21.13 -1.66 6.77
C GLN A 148 -22.16 -2.11 5.73
N ASP A 149 -23.44 -2.16 6.12
CA ASP A 149 -24.52 -2.50 5.21
C ASP A 149 -24.67 -1.49 4.07
N GLU A 150 -24.63 -0.19 4.37
CA GLU A 150 -24.64 0.87 3.36
C GLU A 150 -23.48 0.71 2.37
N THR A 151 -22.28 0.42 2.86
CA THR A 151 -21.09 0.21 2.03
C THR A 151 -21.21 -1.02 1.13
N VAL A 152 -21.75 -2.13 1.66
CA VAL A 152 -22.03 -3.34 0.87
C VAL A 152 -23.05 -3.05 -0.22
N GLN A 153 -24.16 -2.37 0.12
CA GLN A 153 -25.20 -2.01 -0.86
C GLN A 153 -24.68 -1.06 -1.94
N GLU A 154 -23.75 -0.19 -1.59
CA GLU A 154 -23.07 0.68 -2.55
C GLU A 154 -22.15 -0.11 -3.50
N CYS A 155 -21.41 -1.11 -3.02
CA CYS A 155 -20.46 -1.87 -3.83
C CYS A 155 -21.13 -2.95 -4.72
N LEU A 156 -22.18 -3.60 -4.24
CA LEU A 156 -22.81 -4.75 -4.91
C LEU A 156 -23.22 -4.48 -6.37
N PRO A 157 -23.83 -3.34 -6.71
CA PRO A 157 -24.14 -3.03 -8.10
C PRO A 157 -22.89 -2.98 -9.00
N TYR A 158 -21.76 -2.46 -8.50
CA TYR A 158 -20.52 -2.37 -9.28
C TYR A 158 -19.93 -3.76 -9.50
N LEU A 159 -19.90 -4.59 -8.47
CA LEU A 159 -19.34 -5.94 -8.49
C LEU A 159 -20.15 -6.91 -9.36
N SER A 160 -21.47 -6.78 -9.37
CA SER A 160 -22.39 -7.57 -10.19
C SER A 160 -22.49 -7.07 -11.65
N GLY A 161 -21.83 -5.96 -11.99
CA GLY A 161 -21.95 -5.32 -13.30
C GLY A 161 -23.32 -4.70 -13.57
N ALA A 162 -24.12 -4.41 -12.52
CA ALA A 162 -25.47 -3.88 -12.61
C ALA A 162 -25.55 -2.33 -12.68
N VAL A 163 -24.46 -1.61 -12.41
CA VAL A 163 -24.46 -0.13 -12.27
C VAL A 163 -24.75 0.62 -13.56
N ASP A 164 -24.31 0.10 -14.71
CA ASP A 164 -24.40 0.85 -15.95
C ASP A 164 -25.22 0.10 -16.99
N PRO A 165 -26.49 0.48 -17.21
CA PRO A 165 -27.34 -0.07 -18.26
C PRO A 165 -26.79 0.20 -19.66
N SER A 166 -25.92 1.21 -19.82
CA SER A 166 -25.25 1.51 -21.09
C SER A 166 -24.04 0.59 -21.34
N LYS A 167 -23.53 -0.10 -20.31
CA LYS A 167 -22.50 -1.11 -20.45
C LYS A 167 -23.11 -2.47 -20.81
N GLY A 168 -22.77 -2.91 -22.01
CA GLY A 168 -23.16 -4.22 -22.52
C GLY A 168 -22.28 -5.33 -21.93
N PRO A 169 -22.61 -6.60 -22.20
CA PRO A 169 -21.81 -7.76 -21.80
C PRO A 169 -20.35 -7.71 -22.29
N PHE A 170 -20.07 -6.91 -23.31
CA PHE A 170 -18.74 -6.80 -23.91
C PHE A 170 -17.85 -5.69 -23.32
N ASP A 171 -18.37 -4.93 -22.35
CA ASP A 171 -17.58 -3.97 -21.57
C ASP A 171 -16.87 -4.63 -20.38
N PHE A 172 -17.04 -5.94 -20.23
CA PHE A 172 -16.45 -6.76 -19.19
C PHE A 172 -15.65 -7.91 -19.80
N ASN A 173 -14.57 -8.32 -19.13
CA ASN A 173 -13.81 -9.50 -19.48
C ASN A 173 -14.54 -10.80 -19.09
N PRO A 174 -14.01 -12.00 -19.39
CA PRO A 174 -14.66 -13.27 -19.06
C PRO A 174 -14.95 -13.52 -17.57
N HIS A 175 -14.35 -12.75 -16.66
CA HIS A 175 -14.57 -12.81 -15.21
C HIS A 175 -15.56 -11.74 -14.71
N GLY A 176 -16.14 -10.95 -15.60
CA GLY A 176 -17.08 -9.87 -15.25
C GLY A 176 -16.39 -8.60 -14.73
N LEU A 177 -15.11 -8.39 -15.03
CA LEU A 177 -14.37 -7.19 -14.65
C LEU A 177 -14.41 -6.14 -15.78
N PRO A 178 -14.65 -4.85 -15.48
CA PRO A 178 -14.42 -3.79 -16.44
C PRO A 178 -12.90 -3.58 -16.63
N PRO A 179 -12.46 -3.05 -17.79
CA PRO A 179 -11.06 -2.72 -17.99
C PRO A 179 -10.62 -1.56 -17.08
N LEU A 180 -9.32 -1.47 -16.85
CA LEU A 180 -8.68 -0.29 -16.26
C LEU A 180 -8.83 0.89 -17.23
N GLU A 181 -9.44 1.99 -16.77
CA GLU A 181 -9.70 3.21 -17.55
C GLU A 181 -8.42 4.08 -17.64
N ARG A 182 -7.35 3.47 -18.16
CA ARG A 182 -5.96 3.94 -18.11
C ARG A 182 -5.82 5.37 -18.57
N GLU A 183 -6.36 5.72 -19.74
CA GLU A 183 -6.21 7.05 -20.34
C GLU A 183 -6.88 8.13 -19.49
N LYS A 184 -8.02 7.81 -18.84
CA LYS A 184 -8.69 8.74 -17.91
C LYS A 184 -7.85 8.96 -16.66
N HIS A 185 -7.26 7.91 -16.11
CA HIS A 185 -6.40 8.01 -14.93
C HIS A 185 -5.10 8.78 -15.23
N VAL A 186 -4.50 8.55 -16.40
CA VAL A 186 -3.34 9.32 -16.88
C VAL A 186 -3.68 10.80 -16.99
N ALA A 187 -4.79 11.15 -17.66
CA ALA A 187 -5.23 12.53 -17.80
C ALA A 187 -5.50 13.20 -16.43
N PHE A 188 -6.12 12.47 -15.50
CA PHE A 188 -6.33 12.93 -14.13
C PHE A 188 -5.01 13.28 -13.41
N LEU A 189 -4.01 12.40 -13.49
CA LEU A 189 -2.72 12.61 -12.83
C LEU A 189 -1.91 13.76 -13.44
N HIS A 190 -1.98 13.95 -14.76
CA HIS A 190 -1.39 15.14 -15.40
C HIS A 190 -2.06 16.43 -14.92
N ASN A 191 -3.37 16.44 -14.73
CA ASN A 191 -4.09 17.59 -14.15
C ASN A 191 -3.68 17.86 -12.71
N VAL A 192 -3.45 16.81 -11.91
CA VAL A 192 -2.94 16.92 -10.52
C VAL A 192 -1.56 17.59 -10.47
N LEU A 193 -0.69 17.33 -11.47
CA LEU A 193 0.62 17.99 -11.62
C LEU A 193 0.55 19.41 -12.22
N GLY A 194 -0.66 19.88 -12.52
CA GLY A 194 -0.95 21.23 -13.00
C GLY A 194 -1.14 22.25 -11.87
N THR A 195 -1.91 23.31 -12.17
CA THR A 195 -2.29 24.30 -11.17
C THR A 195 -3.54 23.85 -10.42
N LEU A 196 -3.45 23.76 -9.09
CA LEU A 196 -4.58 23.37 -8.24
C LEU A 196 -5.37 24.62 -7.78
N PRO A 197 -6.70 24.53 -7.63
CA PRO A 197 -7.52 25.66 -7.18
C PRO A 197 -7.30 25.98 -5.70
N ALA A 198 -7.61 27.21 -5.29
CA ALA A 198 -7.35 27.72 -3.92
C ALA A 198 -7.96 26.85 -2.79
N ALA A 199 -9.02 26.10 -3.07
CA ALA A 199 -9.62 25.16 -2.12
C ALA A 199 -8.65 24.04 -1.67
N TYR A 200 -7.56 23.79 -2.41
CA TYR A 200 -6.50 22.84 -2.04
C TYR A 200 -5.54 23.38 -0.97
N VAL A 201 -5.78 24.56 -0.38
CA VAL A 201 -4.94 25.11 0.70
C VAL A 201 -4.77 24.13 1.89
N GLY A 202 -5.75 23.26 2.14
CA GLY A 202 -5.64 22.20 3.15
C GLY A 202 -4.53 21.17 2.88
N TYR A 203 -4.00 21.12 1.65
CA TYR A 203 -2.90 20.26 1.22
C TYR A 203 -1.57 21.02 1.08
N ASP A 204 -1.48 22.27 1.54
CA ASP A 204 -0.22 23.03 1.45
C ASP A 204 0.92 22.36 2.25
N ALA A 205 0.58 21.68 3.35
CA ALA A 205 1.51 20.83 4.11
C ALA A 205 1.70 19.42 3.48
N SER A 206 1.30 19.22 2.23
CA SER A 206 1.35 17.92 1.53
C SER A 206 1.75 18.04 0.06
N ARG A 207 2.36 19.16 -0.36
CA ARG A 207 2.74 19.35 -1.77
C ARG A 207 3.74 18.30 -2.29
N PRO A 208 4.79 17.89 -1.55
CA PRO A 208 5.65 16.79 -1.96
C PRO A 208 4.90 15.47 -2.15
N TRP A 209 3.85 15.24 -1.35
CA TRP A 209 3.01 14.05 -1.46
C TRP A 209 2.18 14.03 -2.74
N ILE A 210 1.57 15.16 -3.10
CA ILE A 210 0.83 15.28 -4.37
C ILE A 210 1.74 14.96 -5.55
N LEU A 211 2.98 15.47 -5.52
CA LEU A 211 3.98 15.19 -6.54
C LEU A 211 4.34 13.69 -6.58
N TYR A 212 4.70 13.10 -5.44
CA TYR A 212 5.02 11.67 -5.33
C TYR A 212 3.89 10.78 -5.83
N TRP A 213 2.64 11.02 -5.38
CA TRP A 213 1.48 10.22 -5.74
C TRP A 213 1.22 10.28 -7.25
N ALA A 214 1.31 11.46 -7.85
CA ALA A 214 1.04 11.60 -9.27
C ALA A 214 2.15 11.00 -10.14
N LEU A 215 3.42 11.21 -9.80
CA LEU A 215 4.54 10.61 -10.53
C LEU A 215 4.53 9.07 -10.43
N THR A 216 4.25 8.53 -9.25
CA THR A 216 4.15 7.08 -9.02
C THR A 216 2.96 6.50 -9.79
N GLY A 217 1.79 7.16 -9.76
CA GLY A 217 0.63 6.74 -10.53
C GLY A 217 0.88 6.74 -12.04
N LEU A 218 1.56 7.77 -12.56
CA LEU A 218 1.92 7.85 -13.98
C LEU A 218 2.88 6.72 -14.38
N TYR A 219 3.89 6.45 -13.55
CA TYR A 219 4.77 5.30 -13.75
C TYR A 219 4.00 3.97 -13.79
N LEU A 220 3.14 3.72 -12.79
CA LEU A 220 2.32 2.50 -12.73
C LEU A 220 1.50 2.31 -14.01
N LEU A 221 0.99 3.40 -14.58
CA LEU A 221 0.21 3.39 -15.81
C LEU A 221 1.05 3.34 -17.10
N GLY A 222 2.38 3.22 -17.00
CA GLY A 222 3.29 3.07 -18.13
C GLY A 222 3.68 4.37 -18.82
N GLN A 223 3.51 5.53 -18.17
CA GLN A 223 3.86 6.82 -18.76
C GLN A 223 5.34 7.16 -18.56
N ASP A 224 5.92 7.84 -19.54
CA ASP A 224 7.24 8.46 -19.38
C ASP A 224 7.15 9.71 -18.49
N ILE A 225 7.85 9.62 -17.36
CA ILE A 225 7.90 10.64 -16.31
C ILE A 225 9.16 11.50 -16.38
N SER A 226 10.10 11.22 -17.30
CA SER A 226 11.37 11.95 -17.45
C SER A 226 11.16 13.45 -17.70
N GLN A 227 10.10 13.81 -18.43
CA GLN A 227 9.67 15.20 -18.68
C GLN A 227 9.40 16.02 -17.42
N TYR A 228 9.19 15.38 -16.26
CA TYR A 228 8.93 16.06 -14.99
C TYR A 228 10.18 16.35 -14.17
N GLN A 229 11.37 15.93 -14.62
CA GLN A 229 12.61 16.05 -13.85
C GLN A 229 12.92 17.50 -13.45
N GLU A 230 13.03 18.41 -14.42
CA GLU A 230 13.37 19.81 -14.16
C GLU A 230 12.34 20.49 -13.24
N ARG A 231 11.05 20.30 -13.51
CA ARG A 231 9.97 20.86 -12.69
C ARG A 231 9.95 20.30 -11.27
N THR A 232 10.30 19.03 -11.10
CA THR A 232 10.44 18.38 -9.79
C THR A 232 11.56 19.01 -8.98
N ILE A 233 12.74 19.19 -9.60
CA ILE A 233 13.89 19.87 -8.99
C ILE A 233 13.51 21.30 -8.58
N GLN A 234 12.94 22.09 -9.49
CA GLN A 234 12.53 23.48 -9.23
C GLN A 234 11.48 23.58 -8.12
N THR A 235 10.58 22.59 -8.02
CA THR A 235 9.53 22.57 -6.98
C THR A 235 10.10 22.23 -5.60
N LEU A 236 10.98 21.23 -5.52
CA LEU A 236 11.46 20.68 -4.25
C LEU A 236 12.69 21.41 -3.69
N SER A 237 13.56 21.96 -4.54
CA SER A 237 14.74 22.72 -4.11
C SER A 237 14.43 23.80 -3.07
N PRO A 238 13.42 24.68 -3.24
CA PRO A 238 13.10 25.71 -2.24
C PRO A 238 12.39 25.18 -0.98
N MET A 239 12.03 23.89 -0.94
CA MET A 239 11.44 23.23 0.22
C MET A 239 12.49 22.54 1.09
N GLN A 240 13.72 22.37 0.60
CA GLN A 240 14.82 21.81 1.39
C GLN A 240 15.37 22.86 2.35
N ASN A 241 15.44 22.50 3.63
CA ASN A 241 15.95 23.39 4.67
C ASN A 241 17.46 23.22 4.82
N THR A 242 18.17 24.32 5.09
CA THR A 242 19.63 24.31 5.32
C THR A 242 20.03 23.55 6.58
N SER A 243 19.09 23.35 7.51
CA SER A 243 19.27 22.50 8.70
C SER A 243 19.12 21.01 8.40
N GLY A 244 18.72 20.64 7.18
CA GLY A 244 18.48 19.26 6.77
C GLY A 244 17.00 18.92 6.59
N GLY A 245 16.72 18.02 5.65
CA GLY A 245 15.35 17.57 5.32
C GLY A 245 14.56 18.56 4.47
N PHE A 246 13.38 18.13 4.05
CA PHE A 246 12.43 18.93 3.29
C PHE A 246 11.19 19.24 4.14
N GLY A 247 10.73 20.49 4.09
CA GLY A 247 9.37 20.84 4.46
C GLY A 247 8.38 20.48 3.35
N ALA A 248 7.09 20.70 3.58
CA ALA A 248 6.07 20.49 2.56
C ALA A 248 5.81 21.73 1.68
N GLY A 249 6.48 22.84 1.96
CA GLY A 249 6.42 24.08 1.22
C GLY A 249 7.58 25.00 1.60
N HIS A 250 7.82 26.04 0.81
CA HIS A 250 8.88 27.01 1.10
C HIS A 250 8.64 27.67 2.47
N GLY A 251 9.66 27.64 3.33
CA GLY A 251 9.60 28.18 4.69
C GLY A 251 8.91 27.27 5.71
N GLN A 252 8.44 26.08 5.33
CA GLN A 252 7.93 25.09 6.27
C GLN A 252 9.07 24.26 6.86
N THR A 253 8.96 23.91 8.15
CA THR A 253 9.93 23.07 8.85
C THR A 253 10.02 21.68 8.23
N SER A 254 11.22 21.08 8.27
CA SER A 254 11.43 19.72 7.77
C SER A 254 10.55 18.70 8.48
N HIS A 255 10.02 17.74 7.72
CA HIS A 255 9.12 16.71 8.23
C HIS A 255 9.38 15.37 7.51
N CYS A 256 9.47 14.26 8.25
CA CYS A 256 9.81 12.93 7.74
C CYS A 256 8.97 12.53 6.53
N ALA A 257 7.66 12.71 6.60
CA ALA A 257 6.77 12.39 5.49
C ALA A 257 7.01 13.28 4.26
N ALA A 258 7.27 14.57 4.44
CA ALA A 258 7.53 15.49 3.33
C ALA A 258 8.90 15.20 2.69
N SER A 259 9.93 14.97 3.51
CA SER A 259 11.26 14.52 3.09
C SER A 259 11.20 13.19 2.34
N TYR A 260 10.47 12.20 2.85
CA TYR A 260 10.25 10.92 2.17
C TYR A 260 9.65 11.13 0.78
N ALA A 261 8.54 11.86 0.67
CA ALA A 261 7.89 12.09 -0.62
C ALA A 261 8.77 12.89 -1.59
N ALA A 262 9.52 13.87 -1.10
CA ALA A 262 10.47 14.64 -1.90
C ALA A 262 11.62 13.77 -2.43
N VAL A 263 12.26 12.99 -1.55
CA VAL A 263 13.35 12.07 -1.90
C VAL A 263 12.89 11.03 -2.92
N LEU A 264 11.73 10.41 -2.70
CA LEU A 264 11.18 9.44 -3.64
C LEU A 264 10.81 10.08 -4.97
N SER A 265 10.24 11.29 -4.99
CA SER A 265 9.93 12.01 -6.23
C SER A 265 11.20 12.27 -7.05
N LEU A 266 12.29 12.69 -6.41
CA LEU A 266 13.59 12.90 -7.06
C LEU A 266 14.19 11.59 -7.59
N ALA A 267 14.08 10.49 -6.83
CA ALA A 267 14.52 9.17 -7.27
C ALA A 267 13.72 8.65 -8.47
N ILE A 268 12.40 8.85 -8.47
CA ILE A 268 11.48 8.46 -9.54
C ILE A 268 11.83 9.16 -10.85
N VAL A 269 11.92 10.50 -10.86
CA VAL A 269 12.28 11.25 -12.08
C VAL A 269 13.73 11.00 -12.50
N GLY A 270 14.60 10.63 -11.56
CA GLY A 270 15.99 10.25 -11.81
C GLY A 270 16.83 11.37 -12.42
N GLY A 271 18.00 11.01 -12.93
CA GLY A 271 19.01 11.95 -13.43
C GLY A 271 19.91 12.48 -12.32
N ASN A 272 21.18 12.72 -12.66
CA ASN A 272 22.19 13.12 -11.67
C ASN A 272 21.81 14.44 -11.00
N ASP A 273 21.24 15.40 -11.74
CA ASP A 273 20.83 16.70 -11.20
C ASP A 273 19.73 16.56 -10.13
N ALA A 274 18.76 15.66 -10.34
CA ALA A 274 17.70 15.40 -9.36
C ALA A 274 18.27 14.72 -8.11
N LEU A 275 19.13 13.73 -8.28
CA LEU A 275 19.76 13.03 -7.16
C LEU A 275 20.74 13.93 -6.39
N ASP A 276 21.34 14.91 -7.06
CA ASP A 276 22.27 15.89 -6.47
C ASP A 276 21.60 17.07 -5.79
N THR A 277 20.29 17.20 -5.99
CA THR A 277 19.49 18.18 -5.24
C THR A 277 19.53 17.88 -3.74
N ILE A 278 19.69 16.62 -3.33
CA ILE A 278 19.57 16.20 -1.92
C ILE A 278 20.88 16.46 -1.15
N ASP A 279 20.83 17.34 -0.16
CA ASP A 279 21.93 17.52 0.79
C ASP A 279 21.91 16.39 1.83
N ARG A 280 22.64 15.32 1.50
CA ARG A 280 22.75 14.11 2.33
C ARG A 280 23.31 14.38 3.73
N ARG A 281 24.24 15.33 3.87
CA ARG A 281 24.92 15.59 5.16
C ARG A 281 23.98 16.27 6.13
N SER A 282 23.30 17.33 5.70
CA SER A 282 22.34 18.01 6.56
C SER A 282 21.12 17.12 6.84
N LEU A 283 20.65 16.35 5.84
CA LEU A 283 19.59 15.36 6.05
C LEU A 283 19.96 14.31 7.10
N TRP A 284 21.15 13.72 7.02
CA TRP A 284 21.65 12.77 8.03
C TRP A 284 21.69 13.38 9.42
N ARG A 285 22.19 14.62 9.54
CA ARG A 285 22.23 15.34 10.82
C ARG A 285 20.83 15.55 11.40
N TRP A 286 19.90 16.06 10.58
CA TRP A 286 18.52 16.29 10.97
C TRP A 286 17.79 15.00 11.37
N LEU A 287 17.93 13.92 10.60
CA LEU A 287 17.35 12.62 10.97
C LEU A 287 17.88 12.14 12.33
N GLY A 288 19.15 12.42 12.63
CA GLY A 288 19.75 12.11 13.93
C GLY A 288 19.07 12.83 15.10
N GLU A 289 18.63 14.07 14.89
CA GLU A 289 17.89 14.83 15.90
C GLU A 289 16.47 14.29 16.15
N LEU A 290 15.89 13.56 15.19
CA LEU A 290 14.57 12.94 15.33
C LEU A 290 14.62 11.59 16.07
N LYS A 291 15.80 10.98 16.18
CA LYS A 291 15.96 9.69 16.86
C LYS A 291 15.61 9.84 18.34
N ARG A 292 14.87 8.87 18.88
CA ARG A 292 14.47 8.83 20.29
C ARG A 292 15.23 7.74 21.04
N GLY A 293 15.38 7.94 22.36
CA GLY A 293 16.01 6.97 23.25
C GLY A 293 15.24 5.66 23.43
N ASP A 294 13.94 5.63 23.09
CA ASP A 294 13.11 4.42 23.09
C ASP A 294 13.28 3.56 21.81
N GLY A 295 14.09 4.03 20.86
CA GLY A 295 14.36 3.40 19.58
C GLY A 295 13.52 3.95 18.41
N GLY A 296 12.45 4.70 18.67
CA GLY A 296 11.60 5.29 17.64
C GLY A 296 12.18 6.55 17.00
N PHE A 297 11.36 7.19 16.17
CA PHE A 297 11.67 8.46 15.51
C PHE A 297 10.49 9.41 15.66
N GLN A 298 10.77 10.69 15.87
CA GLN A 298 9.79 11.73 15.65
C GLN A 298 9.56 11.97 14.16
N VAL A 299 8.39 12.50 13.78
CA VAL A 299 8.13 12.91 12.40
C VAL A 299 8.72 14.28 12.08
N CYS A 300 8.92 15.13 13.08
CA CYS A 300 9.65 16.39 12.99
C CYS A 300 10.11 16.79 14.41
N LEU A 301 10.95 17.81 14.52
CA LEU A 301 11.41 18.30 15.84
C LEU A 301 10.22 18.79 16.67
N GLY A 302 10.01 18.16 17.82
CA GLY A 302 8.86 18.45 18.70
C GLY A 302 7.52 17.86 18.22
N GLY A 303 7.51 17.14 17.10
CA GLY A 303 6.33 16.43 16.59
C GLY A 303 6.06 15.10 17.29
N GLU A 304 5.01 14.43 16.85
CA GLU A 304 4.67 13.08 17.29
C GLU A 304 5.75 12.05 16.93
N ALA A 305 5.73 10.92 17.63
CA ALA A 305 6.58 9.78 17.35
C ALA A 305 5.72 8.55 17.14
N ASP A 306 5.82 7.98 15.94
CA ASP A 306 5.11 6.77 15.53
C ASP A 306 5.89 6.05 14.44
N VAL A 307 5.40 4.87 14.03
CA VAL A 307 6.06 4.03 13.03
C VAL A 307 6.18 4.69 11.64
N ARG A 308 5.42 5.75 11.32
CA ARG A 308 5.60 6.50 10.06
C ARG A 308 6.95 7.23 10.08
N GLY A 309 7.30 7.84 11.21
CA GLY A 309 8.59 8.49 11.42
C GLY A 309 9.73 7.49 11.21
N ALA A 310 9.60 6.29 11.78
CA ALA A 310 10.58 5.22 11.63
C ALA A 310 10.73 4.76 10.16
N TYR A 311 9.62 4.41 9.51
CA TYR A 311 9.64 3.94 8.12
C TYR A 311 10.19 4.99 7.15
N CYS A 312 9.71 6.24 7.24
CA CYS A 312 10.18 7.33 6.38
C CYS A 312 11.69 7.58 6.55
N SER A 313 12.16 7.60 7.80
CA SER A 313 13.58 7.81 8.11
C SER A 313 14.45 6.68 7.55
N MET A 314 14.04 5.43 7.78
CA MET A 314 14.82 4.27 7.32
C MET A 314 14.82 4.11 5.80
N VAL A 315 13.74 4.49 5.12
CA VAL A 315 13.73 4.57 3.65
C VAL A 315 14.76 5.57 3.15
N MET A 316 14.79 6.79 3.70
CA MET A 316 15.77 7.80 3.29
C MET A 316 17.20 7.39 3.61
N ILE A 317 17.45 6.85 4.82
CA ILE A 317 18.78 6.36 5.23
C ILE A 317 19.28 5.28 4.27
N SER A 318 18.43 4.30 3.96
CA SER A 318 18.79 3.19 3.08
C SER A 318 18.98 3.64 1.63
N LEU A 319 18.00 4.36 1.05
CA LEU A 319 18.02 4.73 -0.36
C LEU A 319 19.15 5.71 -0.72
N LEU A 320 19.52 6.58 0.24
CA LEU A 320 20.54 7.62 0.06
C LEU A 320 21.93 7.20 0.55
N ASP A 321 22.09 5.94 0.96
CA ASP A 321 23.34 5.39 1.49
C ASP A 321 23.92 6.29 2.60
N LEU A 322 23.08 6.68 3.58
CA LEU A 322 23.51 7.54 4.69
C LEU A 322 24.25 6.71 5.76
N PRO A 323 25.23 7.29 6.48
CA PRO A 323 25.87 6.61 7.59
C PRO A 323 24.86 6.14 8.65
N LEU A 324 24.99 4.89 9.08
CA LEU A 324 24.13 4.33 10.14
C LEU A 324 24.45 4.88 11.52
N GLU A 325 25.69 5.31 11.75
CA GLU A 325 26.08 5.96 13.00
C GLU A 325 25.31 7.27 13.17
N LEU A 326 24.85 7.53 14.39
CA LEU A 326 24.20 8.81 14.70
C LEU A 326 25.22 9.96 14.63
N PRO A 327 24.79 11.20 14.36
CA PRO A 327 25.67 12.36 14.54
C PRO A 327 26.13 12.48 16.01
N PRO A 328 27.34 12.99 16.29
CA PRO A 328 27.98 12.90 17.61
C PRO A 328 27.25 13.67 18.72
N ASP A 329 26.45 14.67 18.37
CA ASP A 329 25.87 15.68 19.25
C ASP A 329 24.32 15.61 19.31
N VAL A 330 23.72 14.49 18.92
CA VAL A 330 22.26 14.32 18.97
C VAL A 330 21.77 13.79 20.32
N PRO A 331 20.57 14.21 20.80
CA PRO A 331 20.07 13.84 22.12
C PRO A 331 19.95 12.33 22.38
N ALA A 332 19.66 11.53 21.34
CA ALA A 332 19.50 10.07 21.49
C ALA A 332 20.75 9.36 22.04
N ARG A 333 21.95 9.94 21.83
CA ARG A 333 23.21 9.37 22.34
C ARG A 333 23.28 9.38 23.87
N GLU A 334 22.63 10.34 24.53
CA GLU A 334 22.52 10.39 25.99
C GLU A 334 21.75 9.19 26.56
N SER A 335 20.87 8.59 25.75
CA SER A 335 20.12 7.37 26.07
C SER A 335 20.86 6.09 25.65
N GLY A 336 22.13 6.18 25.22
CA GLY A 336 22.93 5.03 24.79
C GLY A 336 22.68 4.56 23.35
N CYS A 337 21.97 5.34 22.53
CA CYS A 337 21.85 5.03 21.10
C CYS A 337 23.15 5.39 20.37
N GLU A 338 23.71 4.46 19.60
CA GLU A 338 24.93 4.68 18.80
C GLU A 338 24.63 4.82 17.31
N SER A 339 23.53 4.23 16.84
CA SER A 339 23.13 4.21 15.44
C SER A 339 21.63 4.46 15.26
N PHE A 340 21.22 4.74 14.02
CA PHE A 340 19.80 4.88 13.65
C PHE A 340 18.99 3.62 13.95
N VAL A 341 19.64 2.45 14.00
CA VAL A 341 18.98 1.16 14.25
C VAL A 341 18.95 0.78 15.74
N SER A 342 19.67 1.50 16.62
CA SER A 342 19.65 1.26 18.07
C SER A 342 18.21 1.28 18.61
N GLY A 343 17.76 0.17 19.22
CA GLY A 343 16.44 0.01 19.83
C GLY A 343 15.24 0.02 18.86
N LEU A 344 15.48 0.21 17.55
CA LEU A 344 14.41 0.37 16.58
C LEU A 344 13.55 -0.90 16.42
N PRO A 345 14.11 -2.12 16.21
CA PRO A 345 13.25 -3.29 16.06
C PRO A 345 12.48 -3.61 17.35
N GLU A 346 13.02 -3.31 18.53
CA GLU A 346 12.30 -3.43 19.81
C GLU A 346 11.17 -2.40 19.90
N TYR A 347 11.36 -1.17 19.43
CA TYR A 347 10.28 -0.17 19.34
C TYR A 347 9.15 -0.66 18.43
N LEU A 348 9.47 -1.19 17.25
CA LEU A 348 8.48 -1.73 16.31
C LEU A 348 7.74 -2.95 16.89
N SER A 349 8.47 -3.83 17.60
CA SER A 349 7.89 -4.98 18.31
C SER A 349 6.84 -4.54 19.35
N ARG A 350 7.13 -3.51 20.14
CA ARG A 350 6.17 -2.95 21.14
C ARG A 350 4.93 -2.31 20.51
N CYS A 351 4.92 -2.05 19.21
CA CYS A 351 3.75 -1.53 18.51
C CYS A 351 2.76 -2.64 18.09
N GLN A 352 3.15 -3.93 18.17
CA GLN A 352 2.22 -5.04 17.93
C GLN A 352 1.19 -5.12 19.07
N THR A 353 -0.08 -5.23 18.67
CA THR A 353 -1.23 -5.20 19.59
C THR A 353 -1.71 -6.62 19.94
N PHE A 354 -2.62 -6.70 20.91
CA PHE A 354 -3.29 -7.95 21.26
C PHE A 354 -4.11 -8.56 20.11
N GLU A 355 -4.55 -7.76 19.13
CA GLU A 355 -5.27 -8.27 17.96
C GLU A 355 -4.32 -8.98 16.97
N GLY A 356 -3.01 -8.75 17.07
CA GLY A 356 -1.98 -9.26 16.18
C GLY A 356 -1.44 -8.24 15.18
N GLY A 357 -2.25 -7.25 14.81
CA GLY A 357 -1.81 -6.13 13.97
C GLY A 357 -0.92 -5.15 14.71
N ILE A 358 -0.35 -4.20 13.97
CA ILE A 358 0.60 -3.22 14.48
C ILE A 358 -0.05 -1.83 14.48
N SER A 359 0.22 -1.09 15.54
CA SER A 359 -0.32 0.23 15.81
C SER A 359 0.71 1.34 15.54
N GLY A 360 0.29 2.61 15.61
CA GLY A 360 1.16 3.75 15.28
C GLY A 360 2.28 3.93 16.30
N ALA A 361 1.94 3.76 17.57
CA ALA A 361 2.84 3.78 18.71
C ALA A 361 2.35 2.74 19.73
N PRO A 362 3.18 2.31 20.69
CA PRO A 362 2.77 1.33 21.69
C PRO A 362 1.42 1.67 22.36
N ASP A 363 0.62 0.64 22.63
CA ASP A 363 -0.69 0.73 23.29
C ASP A 363 -1.78 1.52 22.52
N THR A 364 -1.65 1.62 21.19
CA THR A 364 -2.70 2.18 20.31
C THR A 364 -3.37 1.11 19.44
N GLU A 365 -4.45 1.46 18.71
CA GLU A 365 -5.23 0.52 17.90
C GLU A 365 -4.42 -0.01 16.70
N ALA A 366 -4.60 -1.29 16.37
CA ALA A 366 -3.96 -1.90 15.20
C ALA A 366 -4.48 -1.30 13.90
N HIS A 367 -3.59 -1.01 12.95
CA HIS A 367 -3.99 -0.35 11.71
C HIS A 367 -3.08 -0.74 10.53
N GLY A 368 -3.68 -1.00 9.37
CA GLY A 368 -3.00 -1.56 8.19
C GLY A 368 -1.85 -0.69 7.70
N ALA A 369 -2.02 0.64 7.70
CA ALA A 369 -0.95 1.57 7.33
C ALA A 369 0.26 1.49 8.27
N TYR A 370 0.03 1.34 9.57
CA TYR A 370 1.11 1.22 10.56
C TYR A 370 1.75 -0.17 10.51
N ALA A 371 0.97 -1.21 10.22
CA ALA A 371 1.48 -2.55 9.93
C ALA A 371 2.44 -2.55 8.74
N PHE A 372 2.09 -1.89 7.63
CA PHE A 372 2.99 -1.73 6.50
C PHE A 372 4.28 -1.01 6.91
N CYS A 373 4.18 0.15 7.57
CA CYS A 373 5.36 0.90 7.99
C CYS A 373 6.30 0.05 8.85
N ALA A 374 5.78 -0.68 9.83
CA ALA A 374 6.60 -1.52 10.71
C ALA A 374 7.20 -2.74 10.00
N LEU A 375 6.42 -3.46 9.19
CA LEU A 375 6.90 -4.62 8.43
C LEU A 375 7.96 -4.22 7.39
N ALA A 376 7.72 -3.12 6.67
CA ALA A 376 8.67 -2.59 5.70
C ALA A 376 9.93 -2.10 6.40
N CYS A 377 9.81 -1.43 7.56
CA CYS A 377 10.96 -1.01 8.34
C CYS A 377 11.78 -2.20 8.87
N LEU A 378 11.15 -3.26 9.39
CA LEU A 378 11.84 -4.50 9.78
C LEU A 378 12.55 -5.15 8.59
N SER A 379 11.96 -5.08 7.40
CA SER A 379 12.53 -5.60 6.16
C SER A 379 13.65 -4.72 5.56
N ILE A 380 13.75 -3.45 5.99
CA ILE A 380 14.93 -2.61 5.76
C ILE A 380 16.04 -3.01 6.74
N LEU A 381 15.68 -3.27 8.01
CA LEU A 381 16.66 -3.62 9.05
C LEU A 381 17.36 -4.95 8.79
N GLY A 382 16.69 -5.90 8.13
CA GLY A 382 17.30 -7.16 7.72
C GLY A 382 16.38 -8.06 6.92
N PRO A 383 16.87 -9.27 6.58
CA PRO A 383 16.10 -10.22 5.77
C PRO A 383 14.73 -10.52 6.41
N PRO A 384 13.62 -10.44 5.65
CA PRO A 384 12.27 -10.61 6.20
C PRO A 384 12.08 -11.91 6.99
N HIS A 385 12.64 -13.02 6.50
CA HIS A 385 12.56 -14.35 7.13
C HIS A 385 13.32 -14.49 8.45
N GLU A 386 14.19 -13.53 8.78
CA GLU A 386 14.88 -13.47 10.06
C GLU A 386 14.27 -12.40 10.97
N TYR A 387 14.07 -11.19 10.44
CA TYR A 387 13.71 -10.03 11.26
C TYR A 387 12.24 -10.01 11.66
N ILE A 388 11.32 -10.28 10.73
CA ILE A 388 9.89 -10.25 11.04
C ILE A 388 9.54 -11.30 12.12
N PRO A 389 9.89 -12.60 12.00
CA PRO A 389 9.56 -13.59 13.02
C PRO A 389 10.33 -13.43 14.33
N LYS A 390 11.47 -12.71 14.32
CA LYS A 390 12.23 -12.42 15.54
C LYS A 390 11.54 -11.39 16.43
N TYR A 391 10.86 -10.40 15.84
CA TYR A 391 10.31 -9.26 16.58
C TYR A 391 8.78 -9.24 16.66
N LEU A 392 8.08 -10.09 15.89
CA LEU A 392 6.62 -10.12 15.84
C LEU A 392 6.07 -11.53 16.09
N ASP A 393 4.90 -11.60 16.71
CA ASP A 393 4.09 -12.81 16.77
C ASP A 393 3.48 -13.09 15.39
N MET A 394 4.07 -14.06 14.68
CA MET A 394 3.70 -14.42 13.31
C MET A 394 2.27 -14.98 13.19
N PRO A 395 1.83 -15.97 13.99
CA PRO A 395 0.44 -16.43 13.94
C PRO A 395 -0.59 -15.32 14.10
N LEU A 396 -0.38 -14.40 15.05
CA LEU A 396 -1.33 -13.33 15.31
C LEU A 396 -1.37 -12.31 14.17
N ILE A 397 -0.22 -11.86 13.65
CA ILE A 397 -0.22 -10.87 12.56
C ILE A 397 -0.80 -11.44 11.26
N LEU A 398 -0.54 -12.72 10.94
CA LEU A 398 -1.12 -13.39 9.78
C LEU A 398 -2.65 -13.46 9.90
N SER A 399 -3.15 -13.86 11.06
CA SER A 399 -4.61 -13.92 11.33
C SER A 399 -5.25 -12.54 11.23
N TRP A 400 -4.62 -11.52 11.82
CA TRP A 400 -5.15 -10.16 11.82
C TRP A 400 -5.17 -9.56 10.42
N LEU A 401 -4.08 -9.71 9.65
CA LEU A 401 -3.98 -9.15 8.32
C LEU A 401 -4.96 -9.83 7.34
N SER A 402 -5.13 -11.15 7.45
CA SER A 402 -6.14 -11.91 6.69
C SER A 402 -7.56 -11.38 6.94
N ALA A 403 -7.90 -11.09 8.20
CA ALA A 403 -9.20 -10.53 8.60
C ALA A 403 -9.45 -9.08 8.17
N ARG A 404 -8.57 -8.48 7.37
CA ARG A 404 -8.80 -7.17 6.74
C ARG A 404 -9.55 -7.26 5.43
N GLN A 405 -9.57 -8.40 4.76
CA GLN A 405 -10.26 -8.53 3.49
C GLN A 405 -11.72 -8.91 3.67
N TYR A 406 -12.64 -8.13 3.10
CA TYR A 406 -14.08 -8.35 3.23
C TYR A 406 -14.68 -8.94 1.96
N ALA A 407 -15.83 -9.58 2.11
CA ALA A 407 -16.70 -9.99 1.02
C ALA A 407 -18.12 -9.52 1.34
N PRO A 408 -18.91 -9.04 0.36
CA PRO A 408 -18.65 -9.12 -1.08
C PRO A 408 -17.67 -8.09 -1.64
N GLU A 409 -17.28 -7.07 -0.88
CA GLU A 409 -16.53 -5.93 -1.44
C GLU A 409 -15.21 -6.33 -2.09
N GLY A 410 -14.49 -7.31 -1.52
CA GLY A 410 -13.20 -7.80 -2.02
C GLY A 410 -11.99 -6.95 -1.62
N GLY A 411 -12.23 -5.70 -1.21
CA GLY A 411 -11.22 -4.77 -0.72
C GLY A 411 -10.77 -5.04 0.72
N PHE A 412 -9.83 -4.21 1.19
CA PHE A 412 -9.33 -4.27 2.57
C PHE A 412 -9.86 -3.11 3.42
N ALA A 413 -10.18 -3.41 4.67
CA ALA A 413 -10.36 -2.43 5.73
C ALA A 413 -9.02 -2.17 6.45
N GLY A 414 -8.84 -0.96 6.99
CA GLY A 414 -7.62 -0.59 7.71
C GLY A 414 -7.50 -1.19 9.10
N ARG A 415 -8.63 -1.46 9.76
CA ARG A 415 -8.71 -1.93 11.15
C ARG A 415 -10.04 -2.64 11.38
N THR A 416 -10.13 -3.39 12.47
CA THR A 416 -11.29 -4.23 12.79
C THR A 416 -12.58 -3.40 12.88
N ASN A 417 -13.68 -3.91 12.30
CA ASN A 417 -15.01 -3.27 12.30
C ASN A 417 -15.05 -1.86 11.67
N LYS A 418 -14.18 -1.59 10.70
CA LYS A 418 -14.25 -0.40 9.84
C LYS A 418 -14.44 -0.81 8.40
N LEU A 419 -14.82 0.16 7.59
CA LEU A 419 -15.15 -0.06 6.18
C LEU A 419 -13.89 -0.33 5.36
N ILE A 420 -14.10 -0.98 4.22
CA ILE A 420 -13.12 -1.04 3.15
C ILE A 420 -12.73 0.37 2.64
N ASP A 421 -11.51 0.49 2.12
CA ASP A 421 -10.99 1.70 1.46
C ASP A 421 -9.89 1.31 0.46
N GLY A 422 -9.96 1.86 -0.75
CA GLY A 422 -9.06 1.60 -1.87
C GLY A 422 -7.59 1.92 -1.60
N CYS A 423 -7.24 2.75 -0.61
CA CYS A 423 -5.84 2.96 -0.25
C CYS A 423 -5.24 1.77 0.52
N TYR A 424 -6.06 0.99 1.24
CA TYR A 424 -5.59 -0.22 1.90
C TYR A 424 -5.25 -1.34 0.92
N SER A 425 -5.59 -1.19 -0.38
CA SER A 425 -5.03 -2.02 -1.44
C SER A 425 -3.51 -2.03 -1.42
N TRP A 426 -2.86 -0.92 -1.05
CA TRP A 426 -1.42 -0.88 -0.80
C TRP A 426 -1.07 -1.12 0.66
N TRP A 427 -1.69 -0.42 1.60
CA TRP A 427 -1.25 -0.49 3.00
C TRP A 427 -1.48 -1.88 3.63
N VAL A 428 -2.56 -2.57 3.29
CA VAL A 428 -2.77 -3.96 3.71
C VAL A 428 -2.22 -4.91 2.65
N GLY A 429 -2.52 -4.69 1.37
CA GLY A 429 -2.08 -5.56 0.28
C GLY A 429 -0.55 -5.69 0.16
N GLY A 430 0.17 -4.58 0.33
CA GLY A 430 1.64 -4.52 0.31
C GLY A 430 2.32 -5.14 1.54
N CYS A 431 1.57 -5.48 2.60
CA CYS A 431 2.11 -6.27 3.71
C CYS A 431 2.31 -7.74 3.31
N TRP A 432 1.49 -8.28 2.41
CA TRP A 432 1.53 -9.70 2.03
C TRP A 432 2.86 -10.12 1.41
N PRO A 433 3.45 -9.40 0.44
CA PRO A 433 4.81 -9.67 -0.02
C PRO A 433 5.85 -9.83 1.09
N LEU A 434 5.76 -8.98 2.13
CA LEU A 434 6.72 -8.97 3.24
C LEU A 434 6.56 -10.20 4.13
N LEU A 435 5.31 -10.58 4.45
CA LEU A 435 5.02 -11.77 5.24
C LEU A 435 5.25 -13.07 4.46
N GLU A 436 4.91 -13.11 3.17
CA GLU A 436 5.21 -14.24 2.29
C GLU A 436 6.72 -14.44 2.15
N ALA A 437 7.51 -13.37 1.99
CA ALA A 437 8.97 -13.46 2.01
C ALA A 437 9.51 -13.91 3.38
N ALA A 438 8.84 -13.55 4.49
CA ALA A 438 9.20 -14.01 5.82
C ALA A 438 8.97 -15.52 6.00
N LEU A 439 7.91 -16.06 5.40
CA LEU A 439 7.57 -17.48 5.47
C LEU A 439 8.37 -18.34 4.48
N ASN A 440 8.57 -17.84 3.26
CA ASN A 440 9.19 -18.59 2.17
C ASN A 440 10.72 -18.53 2.22
N GLY A 441 11.31 -17.52 2.86
CA GLY A 441 12.75 -17.30 2.83
C GLY A 441 13.25 -16.77 1.47
N PRO A 442 14.58 -16.67 1.29
CA PRO A 442 15.17 -16.25 0.02
C PRO A 442 14.92 -17.28 -1.08
N GLN A 443 14.73 -16.79 -2.31
CA GLN A 443 14.44 -17.62 -3.49
C GLN A 443 15.62 -17.62 -4.47
N ILE A 444 15.95 -18.79 -5.02
CA ILE A 444 17.07 -18.97 -5.95
C ILE A 444 16.70 -18.55 -7.39
N SER A 445 15.42 -18.68 -7.75
CA SER A 445 14.90 -18.39 -9.09
C SER A 445 13.49 -17.81 -9.03
N GLU A 446 13.06 -17.20 -10.13
CA GLU A 446 11.70 -16.64 -10.30
C GLU A 446 10.63 -17.74 -10.24
N ASN A 447 11.00 -18.98 -10.61
CA ASN A 447 10.20 -20.18 -10.45
C ASN A 447 10.71 -20.98 -9.24
N PRO A 448 10.08 -20.85 -8.07
CA PRO A 448 10.53 -21.56 -6.89
C PRO A 448 10.29 -23.07 -7.05
N THR A 449 11.34 -23.87 -6.82
CA THR A 449 11.29 -25.34 -6.80
C THR A 449 10.97 -25.89 -5.41
N THR A 450 11.06 -25.04 -4.38
CA THR A 450 10.65 -25.33 -3.01
C THR A 450 9.17 -25.02 -2.80
N PRO A 451 8.48 -25.71 -1.86
CA PRO A 451 7.11 -25.35 -1.51
C PRO A 451 7.09 -23.91 -0.99
N ILE A 452 6.31 -23.07 -1.65
CA ILE A 452 5.99 -21.71 -1.21
C ILE A 452 4.59 -21.69 -0.60
N THR A 453 4.35 -20.71 0.25
CA THR A 453 3.06 -20.56 0.94
C THR A 453 1.91 -20.21 -0.01
N GLY A 454 2.21 -19.69 -1.21
CA GLY A 454 1.22 -19.13 -2.13
C GLY A 454 0.59 -17.83 -1.60
N SER A 455 -0.44 -17.35 -2.29
CA SER A 455 -1.18 -16.14 -1.90
C SER A 455 -1.98 -16.38 -0.62
N LEU A 456 -1.74 -15.56 0.42
CA LEU A 456 -2.44 -15.64 1.71
C LEU A 456 -3.70 -14.76 1.80
N TYR A 457 -4.08 -14.14 0.68
CA TYR A 457 -5.25 -13.30 0.52
C TYR A 457 -5.89 -13.53 -0.85
N SER A 458 -7.13 -13.08 -1.04
CA SER A 458 -7.81 -13.18 -2.33
C SER A 458 -7.33 -12.07 -3.28
N ARG A 459 -6.43 -12.41 -4.21
CA ARG A 459 -6.00 -11.48 -5.26
C ARG A 459 -7.18 -11.10 -6.17
N GLU A 460 -8.03 -12.08 -6.52
CA GLU A 460 -9.26 -11.84 -7.28
C GLU A 460 -10.16 -10.80 -6.61
N GLY A 461 -10.43 -10.95 -5.31
CA GLY A 461 -11.29 -10.04 -4.56
C GLY A 461 -10.76 -8.61 -4.59
N LEU A 462 -9.45 -8.45 -4.41
CA LEU A 462 -8.81 -7.14 -4.46
C LEU A 462 -8.89 -6.51 -5.85
N VAL A 463 -8.60 -7.28 -6.90
CA VAL A 463 -8.70 -6.81 -8.30
C VAL A 463 -10.13 -6.41 -8.64
N ARG A 464 -11.14 -7.19 -8.22
CA ARG A 464 -12.57 -6.85 -8.35
C ARG A 464 -12.89 -5.53 -7.67
N TYR A 465 -12.47 -5.35 -6.42
CA TYR A 465 -12.73 -4.10 -5.70
C TYR A 465 -12.12 -2.89 -6.42
N ILE A 466 -10.89 -3.02 -6.91
CA ILE A 466 -10.17 -1.96 -7.60
C ILE A 466 -10.87 -1.59 -8.91
N LEU A 467 -11.07 -2.57 -9.81
CA LEU A 467 -11.57 -2.32 -11.16
C LEU A 467 -13.07 -2.01 -11.16
N CYS A 468 -13.87 -2.64 -10.29
CA CYS A 468 -15.31 -2.38 -10.25
C CYS A 468 -15.67 -1.16 -9.41
N CYS A 469 -15.12 -1.02 -8.19
CA CYS A 469 -15.62 -0.05 -7.22
C CYS A 469 -14.79 1.24 -7.16
N CYS A 470 -13.47 1.16 -7.37
CA CYS A 470 -12.55 2.27 -7.10
C CYS A 470 -12.32 3.20 -8.31
N GLN A 471 -12.72 2.83 -9.52
CA GLN A 471 -12.56 3.69 -10.69
C GLN A 471 -13.59 4.83 -10.69
N SER A 472 -13.14 6.08 -10.88
CA SER A 472 -14.04 7.22 -11.08
C SER A 472 -14.28 7.48 -12.57
N GLU A 473 -15.51 7.84 -12.93
CA GLU A 473 -15.90 8.15 -14.30
C GLU A 473 -15.07 9.28 -14.94
N ARG A 474 -14.56 10.21 -14.13
CA ARG A 474 -13.76 11.38 -14.58
C ARG A 474 -12.25 11.14 -14.52
N GLY A 475 -11.81 9.89 -14.31
CA GLY A 475 -10.41 9.57 -14.05
C GLY A 475 -10.04 9.71 -12.58
N GLY A 476 -8.86 9.17 -12.23
CA GLY A 476 -8.46 8.89 -10.85
C GLY A 476 -9.20 7.71 -10.20
N LEU A 477 -8.66 7.23 -9.08
CA LEU A 477 -9.28 6.22 -8.22
C LEU A 477 -9.62 6.81 -6.85
N ARG A 478 -10.55 6.16 -6.14
CA ARG A 478 -11.20 6.65 -4.91
C ARG A 478 -11.15 5.62 -3.78
N ASP A 479 -11.43 6.09 -2.56
CA ASP A 479 -11.65 5.29 -1.35
C ASP A 479 -12.70 4.17 -1.59
N LYS A 480 -13.95 4.57 -1.86
CA LYS A 480 -15.12 3.70 -2.11
C LYS A 480 -16.10 4.44 -3.02
N PRO A 481 -17.18 3.81 -3.53
CA PRO A 481 -17.95 4.41 -4.61
C PRO A 481 -18.54 5.81 -4.33
N SER A 482 -18.91 6.11 -3.09
CA SER A 482 -19.51 7.39 -2.70
C SER A 482 -18.51 8.55 -2.60
N LYS A 483 -17.21 8.28 -2.78
CA LYS A 483 -16.13 9.26 -2.60
C LYS A 483 -15.59 9.77 -3.93
N TYR A 484 -15.11 11.01 -3.91
CA TYR A 484 -14.37 11.57 -5.04
C TYR A 484 -12.99 10.92 -5.17
N ALA A 485 -12.49 10.85 -6.41
CA ALA A 485 -11.11 10.48 -6.66
C ALA A 485 -10.15 11.57 -6.19
N ASP A 486 -8.97 11.15 -5.74
CA ASP A 486 -7.85 12.02 -5.40
C ASP A 486 -6.52 11.33 -5.74
N ALA A 487 -5.42 12.09 -5.70
CA ALA A 487 -4.10 11.58 -6.06
C ALA A 487 -3.61 10.48 -5.10
N TYR A 488 -3.93 10.57 -3.81
CA TYR A 488 -3.54 9.59 -2.79
C TYR A 488 -4.17 8.22 -3.06
N HIS A 489 -5.50 8.17 -3.23
CA HIS A 489 -6.20 6.92 -3.56
C HIS A 489 -5.80 6.43 -4.95
N THR A 490 -5.67 7.33 -5.93
CA THR A 490 -5.17 6.95 -7.27
C THR A 490 -3.83 6.21 -7.18
N CYS A 491 -2.86 6.76 -6.46
CA CYS A 491 -1.54 6.15 -6.28
C CYS A 491 -1.64 4.80 -5.56
N TYR A 492 -2.25 4.76 -4.38
CA TYR A 492 -2.22 3.56 -3.54
C TYR A 492 -3.16 2.45 -4.01
N THR A 493 -4.24 2.78 -4.71
CA THR A 493 -5.07 1.77 -5.36
C THR A 493 -4.34 1.15 -6.56
N LEU A 494 -3.65 1.94 -7.38
CA LEU A 494 -2.79 1.40 -8.45
C LEU A 494 -1.59 0.61 -7.90
N ALA A 495 -0.98 1.05 -6.80
CA ALA A 495 0.11 0.33 -6.15
C ALA A 495 -0.38 -1.03 -5.60
N GLY A 496 -1.59 -1.07 -5.04
CA GLY A 496 -2.26 -2.31 -4.64
C GLY A 496 -2.56 -3.23 -5.82
N LEU A 497 -3.02 -2.67 -6.95
CA LEU A 497 -3.20 -3.44 -8.20
C LEU A 497 -1.86 -4.02 -8.67
N SER A 498 -0.79 -3.24 -8.66
CA SER A 498 0.58 -3.73 -8.94
C SER A 498 0.93 -4.89 -8.01
N SER A 499 0.73 -4.76 -6.70
CA SER A 499 1.02 -5.83 -5.74
C SER A 499 0.19 -7.10 -6.01
N ALA A 500 -1.06 -6.93 -6.48
CA ALA A 500 -1.97 -8.02 -6.86
C ALA A 500 -1.68 -8.63 -8.24
N GLN A 501 -0.80 -8.02 -9.03
CA GLN A 501 -0.40 -8.50 -10.37
C GLN A 501 1.03 -9.04 -10.44
N HIS A 502 1.80 -8.92 -9.35
CA HIS A 502 3.19 -9.38 -9.30
C HIS A 502 3.44 -10.26 -8.07
N TYR A 503 4.27 -11.28 -8.25
CA TYR A 503 4.87 -12.01 -7.14
C TYR A 503 6.18 -11.34 -6.75
N HIS A 504 6.29 -10.92 -5.50
CA HIS A 504 7.45 -10.24 -4.94
C HIS A 504 8.24 -11.19 -4.05
N TYR A 505 9.56 -11.25 -4.23
CA TYR A 505 10.41 -12.15 -3.46
C TYR A 505 11.81 -11.59 -3.26
N VAL A 506 12.51 -12.09 -2.24
CA VAL A 506 13.91 -11.76 -1.97
C VAL A 506 14.80 -12.80 -2.67
N LYS A 507 15.68 -12.37 -3.56
CA LYS A 507 16.66 -13.26 -4.23
C LYS A 507 17.68 -13.78 -3.23
N ASP A 508 18.13 -15.03 -3.36
CA ASP A 508 19.23 -15.60 -2.55
C ASP A 508 20.57 -14.88 -2.81
N ALA A 509 21.46 -14.90 -1.82
CA ALA A 509 22.77 -14.27 -1.92
C ALA A 509 23.64 -15.19 -2.76
N ALA A 510 24.44 -14.61 -3.67
CA ALA A 510 25.48 -15.39 -4.31
C ALA A 510 26.43 -15.96 -3.23
N ALA A 511 26.77 -17.25 -3.35
CA ALA A 511 27.63 -17.92 -2.37
C ALA A 511 28.91 -17.12 -2.11
N GLY A 512 29.13 -16.71 -0.86
CA GLY A 512 30.32 -15.97 -0.43
C GLY A 512 30.17 -14.46 -0.24
N GLN A 513 28.99 -13.87 -0.48
CA GLN A 513 28.73 -12.48 -0.10
C GLN A 513 28.18 -12.39 1.33
N ALA A 514 28.99 -11.88 2.26
CA ALA A 514 28.48 -11.40 3.54
C ALA A 514 27.57 -10.20 3.26
N VAL A 515 26.29 -10.31 3.59
CA VAL A 515 25.31 -9.25 3.38
C VAL A 515 25.19 -8.49 4.70
N GLU A 516 25.53 -7.21 4.69
CA GLU A 516 25.16 -6.34 5.80
C GLU A 516 23.64 -6.32 5.92
N SER A 517 23.14 -6.32 7.16
CA SER A 517 21.70 -6.50 7.43
C SER A 517 20.83 -5.53 6.61
N ILE A 518 21.22 -4.26 6.50
CA ILE A 518 20.46 -3.24 5.77
C ILE A 518 20.49 -3.39 4.24
N ASP A 519 21.46 -4.13 3.70
CA ASP A 519 21.63 -4.32 2.26
C ASP A 519 20.68 -5.36 1.65
N SER A 520 20.03 -6.16 2.52
CA SER A 520 19.05 -7.17 2.11
C SER A 520 17.84 -6.57 1.39
N VAL A 521 17.49 -5.31 1.70
CA VAL A 521 16.38 -4.57 1.09
C VAL A 521 16.52 -4.38 -0.43
N PHE A 522 17.74 -4.47 -0.97
CA PHE A 522 17.99 -4.27 -2.40
C PHE A 522 18.04 -5.58 -3.21
N ARG A 523 17.65 -6.70 -2.60
CA ARG A 523 17.59 -8.02 -3.25
C ARG A 523 16.17 -8.40 -3.67
N TRP A 524 15.21 -7.51 -3.46
CA TRP A 524 13.84 -7.73 -3.89
C TRP A 524 13.76 -7.76 -5.41
N ALA A 525 12.96 -8.68 -5.91
CA ALA A 525 12.59 -8.80 -7.30
C ALA A 525 11.11 -9.09 -7.41
N SER A 526 10.60 -9.05 -8.63
CA SER A 526 9.22 -9.38 -8.92
C SER A 526 9.07 -10.13 -10.23
N SER A 527 8.18 -11.10 -10.27
CA SER A 527 7.75 -11.78 -11.49
C SER A 527 6.26 -11.52 -11.75
N ARG A 528 5.84 -11.64 -13.01
CA ARG A 528 4.42 -11.55 -13.39
C ARG A 528 3.65 -12.79 -12.94
N ALA A 529 4.20 -13.97 -13.24
CA ALA A 529 3.61 -15.23 -12.81
C ALA A 529 3.63 -15.32 -11.28
N ILE A 530 2.47 -15.64 -10.70
CA ILE A 530 2.28 -15.83 -9.26
C ILE A 530 2.33 -17.33 -8.97
N PRO A 531 3.44 -17.85 -8.42
CA PRO A 531 3.59 -19.28 -8.25
C PRO A 531 2.66 -19.80 -7.13
N ILE A 532 2.05 -20.97 -7.34
CA ILE A 532 1.22 -21.68 -6.33
C ILE A 532 1.84 -23.01 -5.87
N GLY A 533 3.11 -23.24 -6.24
CA GLY A 533 3.84 -24.48 -5.97
C GLY A 533 3.70 -25.51 -7.10
N GLY A 534 4.61 -26.48 -7.14
CA GLY A 534 4.56 -27.55 -8.16
C GLY A 534 4.86 -27.12 -9.60
N GLY A 535 5.30 -25.87 -9.82
CA GLY A 535 5.55 -25.31 -11.15
C GLY A 535 4.31 -24.67 -11.81
N GLU A 536 3.21 -24.55 -11.08
CA GLU A 536 1.97 -23.89 -11.55
C GLU A 536 1.91 -22.43 -11.08
N ALA A 537 1.10 -21.63 -11.77
CA ALA A 537 0.82 -20.23 -11.44
C ALA A 537 -0.68 -20.02 -11.18
N GLU A 538 -0.99 -19.04 -10.32
CA GLU A 538 -2.36 -18.58 -10.04
C GLU A 538 -3.03 -18.06 -11.32
N GLU A 539 -4.32 -18.34 -11.48
CA GLU A 539 -5.11 -17.83 -12.61
C GLU A 539 -5.29 -16.31 -12.48
N GLU A 540 -4.92 -15.56 -13.52
CA GLU A 540 -5.13 -14.12 -13.58
C GLU A 540 -6.56 -13.83 -14.03
N VAL A 541 -7.33 -13.09 -13.21
CA VAL A 541 -8.73 -12.74 -13.52
C VAL A 541 -8.87 -11.47 -14.38
N TYR A 542 -7.78 -10.75 -14.61
CA TYR A 542 -7.72 -9.48 -15.34
C TYR A 542 -7.03 -9.65 -16.70
N ASP A 543 -7.26 -8.72 -17.62
CA ASP A 543 -6.65 -8.79 -18.95
C ASP A 543 -5.22 -8.19 -18.94
N GLU A 544 -4.35 -8.58 -19.87
CA GLU A 544 -2.99 -8.03 -19.98
C GLU A 544 -3.00 -6.49 -20.16
N TYR A 545 -4.04 -5.95 -20.80
CA TYR A 545 -4.25 -4.50 -20.93
C TYR A 545 -4.38 -3.78 -19.57
N ASP A 546 -4.90 -4.48 -18.55
CA ASP A 546 -5.08 -3.95 -17.20
C ASP A 546 -3.81 -4.05 -16.34
N ARG A 547 -2.73 -4.65 -16.88
CA ARG A 547 -1.46 -4.79 -16.14
C ARG A 547 -0.82 -3.44 -15.91
N VAL A 548 -0.44 -3.13 -14.66
CA VAL A 548 0.34 -1.95 -14.29
C VAL A 548 1.80 -2.35 -14.05
N HIS A 549 2.73 -1.39 -14.04
CA HIS A 549 4.12 -1.68 -13.71
C HIS A 549 4.29 -2.09 -12.25
N ALA A 550 5.33 -2.89 -11.98
CA ALA A 550 5.68 -3.32 -10.62
C ALA A 550 6.31 -2.18 -9.81
N LEU A 551 5.98 -2.09 -8.51
CA LEU A 551 6.71 -1.28 -7.53
C LEU A 551 7.60 -2.14 -6.64
N HIS A 552 8.65 -1.55 -6.11
CA HIS A 552 9.41 -2.16 -5.03
C HIS A 552 8.53 -2.27 -3.76
N PRO A 553 8.38 -3.45 -3.13
CA PRO A 553 7.39 -3.67 -2.06
C PRO A 553 7.68 -2.87 -0.78
N ILE A 554 8.93 -2.48 -0.56
CA ILE A 554 9.36 -1.66 0.58
C ILE A 554 9.43 -0.17 0.24
N PHE A 555 10.09 0.23 -0.85
CA PHE A 555 10.30 1.64 -1.18
C PHE A 555 9.12 2.31 -1.88
N ALA A 556 8.14 1.55 -2.38
CA ALA A 556 6.94 2.06 -3.08
C ALA A 556 7.27 2.98 -4.28
N ILE A 557 8.36 2.69 -4.99
CA ILE A 557 8.83 3.36 -6.22
C ILE A 557 9.26 2.32 -7.26
N PRO A 558 9.52 2.71 -8.52
CA PRO A 558 10.04 1.80 -9.55
C PRO A 558 11.30 1.07 -9.07
N PRO A 559 11.41 -0.26 -9.25
CA PRO A 559 12.64 -0.99 -8.91
C PRO A 559 13.90 -0.37 -9.55
N ALA A 560 13.81 0.06 -10.81
CA ALA A 560 14.91 0.74 -11.50
C ALA A 560 15.32 2.08 -10.86
N ALA A 561 14.39 2.79 -10.21
CA ALA A 561 14.70 4.01 -9.48
C ALA A 561 15.46 3.71 -8.18
N VAL A 562 15.14 2.61 -7.51
CA VAL A 562 15.87 2.11 -6.33
C VAL A 562 17.31 1.77 -6.72
N ASP A 563 17.49 0.94 -7.76
CA ASP A 563 18.81 0.47 -8.21
C ASP A 563 19.71 1.64 -8.63
N ARG A 564 19.14 2.58 -9.40
CA ARG A 564 19.85 3.77 -9.87
C ARG A 564 20.25 4.69 -8.72
N SER A 565 19.37 4.91 -7.74
CA SER A 565 19.68 5.73 -6.56
C SER A 565 20.79 5.09 -5.71
N ARG A 566 20.67 3.78 -5.45
CA ARG A 566 21.68 3.02 -4.71
C ARG A 566 23.05 3.11 -5.37
N LEU A 567 23.11 2.90 -6.69
CA LEU A 567 24.36 2.98 -7.46
C LEU A 567 24.98 4.37 -7.36
N TRP A 568 24.16 5.43 -7.53
CA TRP A 568 24.61 6.81 -7.47
C TRP A 568 25.25 7.17 -6.12
N TYR A 569 24.55 6.91 -5.02
CA TYR A 569 25.00 7.35 -3.71
C TYR A 569 26.19 6.54 -3.17
N ARG A 570 26.29 5.26 -3.53
CA ARG A 570 27.48 4.45 -3.25
C ARG A 570 28.72 4.96 -3.96
N GLN A 571 28.58 5.40 -5.22
CA GLN A 571 29.69 5.97 -5.98
C GLN A 571 30.14 7.33 -5.41
N LYS A 572 29.22 8.13 -4.85
CA LYS A 572 29.56 9.36 -4.13
C LYS A 572 30.31 9.11 -2.82
N GLY A 573 30.16 7.93 -2.23
CA GLY A 573 30.78 7.59 -0.95
C GLY A 573 30.15 8.29 0.26
N ALA A 574 30.75 8.05 1.42
CA ALA A 574 30.41 8.70 2.68
C ALA A 574 31.00 10.14 2.74
N PHE A 575 30.45 10.95 3.63
CA PHE A 575 30.82 12.36 3.84
C PHE A 575 31.30 12.64 5.26
#